data_AF-A0A969MXC3-F1
#
_entry.id   AF-A0A969MXC3-F1
#
_cell.length_a   1.000
_cell.length_b   1.000
_cell.length_c   1.000
_cell.angle_alpha   90.00
_cell.angle_beta   90.00
_cell.angle_gamma   90.00
#
_symmetry.space_group_name_H-M   'P 1'
#
loop_
_entity.id
_entity.type
_entity.pdbx_description
1 polymer ?
#
loop_
_entity_poly.entity_id
_entity_poly.type
_entity_poly.pdbx_seq_one_letter_code
_entity_poly.pdbx_strand_id
1 'polypeptide(L)'
;MTALLSILTGFSSPTALAQGRTLDSGRHPAIELTAYYTTQAQSMQNLLNQGADLLDQNQYAAALKIYQQIIQLDPSEPKGWIGQGFSLYGLERFPEAVKAFEQAV
;
A
#
# COMPACT_ATOMS: atom_id res chain seq x y z
N MET A 1 -49.71 5.28 24.07
CA MET A 1 -48.99 5.74 25.28
C MET A 1 -47.56 5.24 25.15
N THR A 2 -46.68 6.21 24.97
CA THR A 2 -45.22 6.16 24.82
C THR A 2 -44.50 5.25 25.81
N ALA A 3 -43.47 4.53 25.33
CA ALA A 3 -42.15 4.51 25.97
C ALA A 3 -41.09 3.93 25.00
N LEU A 4 -40.15 4.79 24.64
CA LEU A 4 -38.85 4.48 24.02
C LEU A 4 -37.87 4.01 25.10
N LEU A 5 -36.98 3.06 24.77
CA LEU A 5 -35.60 2.87 25.29
C LEU A 5 -35.05 1.55 24.69
N SER A 6 -33.78 1.29 24.42
CA SER A 6 -32.61 2.00 23.90
C SER A 6 -31.58 0.89 23.59
N ILE A 7 -30.98 0.95 22.40
CA ILE A 7 -29.56 0.69 22.05
C ILE A 7 -28.83 -0.58 22.58
N LEU A 8 -28.24 -1.28 21.59
CA LEU A 8 -26.88 -1.85 21.53
C LEU A 8 -26.65 -3.36 21.77
N THR A 9 -25.79 -3.88 20.89
CA THR A 9 -24.99 -5.11 20.92
C THR A 9 -25.60 -6.35 20.27
N GLY A 10 -24.90 -6.86 19.25
CA GLY A 10 -25.23 -8.12 18.61
C GLY A 10 -24.56 -8.28 17.25
N PHE A 11 -23.23 -8.36 17.23
CA PHE A 11 -22.49 -8.94 16.12
C PHE A 11 -23.00 -10.39 15.95
N SER A 12 -23.77 -10.68 14.92
CA SER A 12 -24.14 -12.03 14.51
C SER A 12 -24.74 -12.00 13.11
N SER A 13 -23.94 -12.41 12.12
CA SER A 13 -24.43 -12.77 10.78
C SER A 13 -25.50 -13.86 10.90
N PRO A 14 -26.55 -13.84 10.06
CA PRO A 14 -26.77 -15.04 9.26
C PRO A 14 -27.29 -14.74 7.84
N THR A 15 -26.63 -15.36 6.86
CA THR A 15 -27.30 -16.15 5.82
C THR A 15 -28.45 -15.49 5.06
N ALA A 16 -28.12 -14.65 4.06
CA ALA A 16 -29.05 -14.39 2.96
C ALA A 16 -28.86 -15.49 1.89
N LEU A 17 -29.86 -16.35 1.84
CA LEU A 17 -29.97 -17.56 1.03
C LEU A 17 -29.60 -17.39 -0.44
N ALA A 18 -28.71 -18.28 -0.87
CA ALA A 18 -28.46 -18.64 -2.24
C ALA A 18 -29.72 -19.29 -2.86
N GLN A 19 -30.54 -18.54 -3.57
CA GLN A 19 -31.38 -19.06 -4.66
C GLN A 19 -31.45 -18.05 -5.81
N GLY A 20 -30.74 -18.37 -6.88
CA GLY A 20 -30.64 -17.56 -8.08
C GLY A 20 -29.47 -18.01 -8.96
N ARG A 21 -29.46 -19.28 -9.39
CA ARG A 21 -28.62 -19.70 -10.52
C ARG A 21 -29.12 -18.93 -11.75
N THR A 22 -28.35 -17.93 -12.19
CA THR A 22 -27.89 -17.72 -13.58
C THR A 22 -27.12 -16.40 -13.65
N LEU A 23 -25.79 -16.44 -13.49
CA LEU A 23 -24.90 -15.45 -14.09
C LEU A 23 -23.66 -16.21 -14.59
N ASP A 24 -23.85 -16.98 -15.66
CA ASP A 24 -22.74 -17.26 -16.56
C ASP A 24 -22.52 -16.04 -17.46
N SER A 25 -21.26 -15.83 -17.85
CA SER A 25 -20.83 -14.99 -18.97
C SER A 25 -21.04 -13.48 -18.86
N GLY A 26 -20.15 -12.85 -18.09
CA GLY A 26 -19.99 -11.40 -18.09
C GLY A 26 -18.74 -10.97 -17.36
N ARG A 27 -17.60 -11.54 -17.75
CA ARG A 27 -16.26 -11.13 -17.32
C ARG A 27 -16.22 -9.60 -17.30
N HIS A 28 -16.15 -9.00 -16.11
CA HIS A 28 -15.56 -7.68 -15.96
C HIS A 28 -14.10 -7.90 -15.54
N PRO A 29 -13.20 -8.28 -16.48
CA PRO A 29 -11.77 -8.28 -16.18
C PRO A 29 -11.35 -6.89 -15.70
N ALA A 30 -12.03 -5.84 -16.17
CA ALA A 30 -11.83 -4.47 -15.73
C ALA A 30 -12.00 -4.28 -14.21
N ILE A 31 -12.96 -4.89 -13.53
CA ILE A 31 -13.18 -4.64 -12.08
C ILE A 31 -12.12 -5.38 -11.23
N GLU A 32 -11.72 -6.58 -11.64
CA GLU A 32 -10.67 -7.35 -10.93
C GLU A 32 -9.27 -6.77 -11.20
N LEU A 33 -8.99 -6.35 -12.44
CA LEU A 33 -7.77 -5.61 -12.77
C LEU A 33 -7.74 -4.25 -12.08
N THR A 34 -8.81 -3.46 -12.12
CA THR A 34 -8.83 -2.17 -11.41
C THR A 34 -8.74 -2.35 -9.90
N ALA A 35 -9.39 -3.36 -9.30
CA ALA A 35 -9.23 -3.67 -7.89
C ALA A 35 -7.79 -4.09 -7.57
N TYR A 36 -7.18 -4.95 -8.39
CA TYR A 36 -5.79 -5.37 -8.23
C TYR A 36 -4.81 -4.19 -8.31
N TYR A 37 -4.92 -3.35 -9.35
CA TYR A 37 -4.09 -2.15 -9.48
C TYR A 37 -4.40 -1.11 -8.40
N THR A 38 -5.65 -0.98 -7.96
CA THR A 38 -6.03 -0.07 -6.87
C THR A 38 -5.48 -0.56 -5.54
N THR A 39 -5.56 -1.85 -5.24
CA THR A 39 -4.97 -2.46 -4.04
C THR A 39 -3.45 -2.38 -4.08
N GLN A 40 -2.83 -2.63 -5.23
CA GLN A 40 -1.39 -2.50 -5.40
C GLN A 40 -0.96 -1.03 -5.28
N ALA A 41 -1.64 -0.08 -5.91
CA ALA A 41 -1.38 1.35 -5.79
C ALA A 41 -1.64 1.88 -4.37
N GLN A 42 -2.70 1.42 -3.70
CA GLN A 42 -2.96 1.70 -2.28
C GLN A 42 -1.85 1.12 -1.39
N SER A 43 -1.38 -0.08 -1.69
CA SER A 43 -0.24 -0.68 -0.99
C SER A 43 1.07 0.08 -1.25
N MET A 44 1.27 0.56 -2.48
CA MET A 44 2.44 1.34 -2.88
C MET A 44 2.43 2.70 -2.19
N GLN A 45 1.29 3.38 -2.17
CA GLN A 45 1.13 4.66 -1.48
C GLN A 45 1.33 4.51 0.03
N ASN A 46 0.85 3.41 0.63
CA ASN A 46 1.09 3.12 2.04
C ASN A 46 2.58 2.88 2.32
N LEU A 47 3.29 2.12 1.47
CA LEU A 47 4.73 1.92 1.59
C LEU A 47 5.49 3.24 1.44
N LEU A 48 5.08 4.10 0.50
CA LEU A 48 5.69 5.42 0.30
C LEU A 48 5.54 6.32 1.52
N ASN A 49 4.34 6.36 2.10
CA ASN A 49 4.08 7.12 3.32
C ASN A 49 4.89 6.55 4.49
N GLN A 50 4.90 5.24 4.66
CA GLN A 50 5.69 4.57 5.71
C GLN A 50 7.18 4.87 5.56
N GLY A 51 7.73 4.80 4.34
CA GLY A 51 9.12 5.13 4.08
C GLY A 51 9.45 6.58 4.44
N ALA A 52 8.56 7.52 4.09
CA ALA A 52 8.72 8.94 4.40
C ALA A 52 8.68 9.19 5.91
N ASP A 53 7.70 8.61 6.61
CA ASP A 53 7.58 8.74 8.08
C ASP A 53 8.83 8.20 8.79
N LEU A 54 9.44 7.13 8.28
CA LEU A 54 10.68 6.56 8.82
C LEU A 54 11.89 7.49 8.56
N LEU A 55 11.95 8.15 7.40
CA LEU A 55 12.98 9.16 7.12
C LEU A 55 12.85 10.35 8.07
N ASP A 56 11.64 10.86 8.27
CA ASP A 56 11.36 11.98 9.18
C ASP A 56 11.75 11.66 10.63
N GLN A 57 11.64 10.39 11.01
CA GLN A 57 12.08 9.86 12.31
C GLN A 57 13.58 9.53 12.38
N ASN A 58 14.36 9.80 11.33
CA ASN A 58 15.76 9.43 11.19
C ASN A 58 16.03 7.90 11.29
N GLN A 59 15.00 7.08 11.05
CA GLN A 59 15.10 5.62 11.07
C GLN A 59 15.57 5.09 9.72
N TYR A 60 16.74 5.56 9.28
CA TYR A 60 17.24 5.37 7.92
C TYR A 60 17.38 3.90 7.48
N ALA A 61 17.80 3.00 8.38
CA ALA A 61 17.91 1.58 8.06
C ALA A 61 16.56 0.90 7.83
N ALA A 62 15.51 1.35 8.53
CA ALA A 62 14.15 0.86 8.32
C ALA A 62 13.56 1.44 7.04
N ALA A 63 13.73 2.75 6.81
CA ALA A 63 13.32 3.42 5.58
C ALA A 63 13.95 2.75 4.34
N LEU A 64 15.24 2.43 4.41
CA LEU A 64 15.96 1.74 3.33
C LEU A 64 15.28 0.42 2.92
N LYS A 65 14.83 -0.39 3.90
CA LYS A 65 14.15 -1.65 3.61
C LYS A 65 12.80 -1.42 2.91
N ILE A 66 12.05 -0.41 3.33
CA ILE A 66 10.77 -0.06 2.70
C ILE A 66 10.98 0.39 1.26
N TYR A 67 11.97 1.25 1.01
CA TYR A 67 12.26 1.72 -0.35
C TYR A 67 12.81 0.62 -1.25
N GLN A 68 13.61 -0.31 -0.73
CA GLN A 68 14.01 -1.51 -1.47
C GLN A 68 12.81 -2.40 -1.84
N GLN A 69 11.82 -2.50 -0.96
CA GLN A 69 10.58 -3.21 -1.26
C GLN A 69 9.78 -2.50 -2.36
N ILE A 70 9.67 -1.17 -2.32
CA ILE A 70 9.04 -0.38 -3.39
C ILE A 70 9.71 -0.66 -4.73
N ILE A 71 11.04 -0.62 -4.78
CA ILE A 71 11.82 -0.91 -6.00
C ILE A 71 11.60 -2.35 -6.50
N GLN A 72 11.44 -3.33 -5.60
CA GLN A 72 11.13 -4.70 -5.99
C GLN A 72 9.73 -4.87 -6.58
N LEU A 73 8.76 -4.09 -6.08
CA LEU A 73 7.38 -4.11 -6.55
C LEU A 73 7.24 -3.37 -7.88
N ASP A 74 7.86 -2.19 -7.98
CA ASP A 74 7.89 -1.39 -9.19
C ASP A 74 9.26 -0.70 -9.34
N PRO A 75 10.17 -1.28 -10.14
CA PRO A 75 11.46 -0.69 -10.42
C PRO A 75 11.38 0.66 -11.16
N SER A 76 10.22 0.98 -11.76
CA SER A 76 9.99 2.23 -12.48
C SER A 76 9.44 3.35 -11.60
N GLU A 77 9.15 3.09 -10.31
CA GLU A 77 8.69 4.10 -9.36
C GLU A 77 9.87 4.94 -8.85
N PRO A 78 10.04 6.21 -9.30
CA PRO A 78 11.20 7.03 -8.96
C PRO A 78 11.29 7.32 -7.46
N LYS A 79 10.16 7.38 -6.74
CA LYS A 79 10.17 7.63 -5.29
C LYS A 79 10.87 6.51 -4.51
N GLY A 80 10.86 5.27 -5.02
CA GLY A 80 11.61 4.16 -4.43
C GLY A 80 13.11 4.44 -4.43
N TRP A 81 13.64 4.81 -5.59
CA TRP A 81 15.07 5.14 -5.77
C TRP A 81 15.48 6.39 -5.00
N ILE A 82 14.66 7.45 -5.03
CA ILE A 82 14.90 8.68 -4.26
C ILE A 82 14.94 8.38 -2.76
N GLY A 83 13.96 7.64 -2.24
CA GLY A 83 13.89 7.27 -0.84
C GLY A 83 15.05 6.38 -0.40
N GLN A 84 15.49 5.44 -1.25
CA GLN A 84 16.72 4.67 -1.03
C GLN A 84 17.94 5.59 -0.96
N GLY A 85 18.06 6.58 -1.85
CA GLY A 85 19.13 7.57 -1.84
C GLY A 85 19.19 8.36 -0.54
N PHE A 86 18.07 8.91 -0.08
CA PHE A 86 18.01 9.63 1.20
C PHE A 86 18.30 8.74 2.41
N SER A 87 17.80 7.50 2.40
CA SER A 87 18.07 6.54 3.47
C SER A 87 19.56 6.19 3.54
N LEU A 88 20.21 5.96 2.40
CA LEU A 88 21.64 5.69 2.33
C LEU A 88 22.48 6.91 2.72
N TYR A 89 22.03 8.12 2.35
CA TYR A 89 22.67 9.36 2.77
C TYR A 89 22.63 9.53 4.30
N GLY A 90 21.47 9.29 4.94
CA GLY A 90 21.34 9.33 6.40
C GLY A 90 22.13 8.25 7.15
N LEU A 91 22.49 7.15 6.46
CA LEU A 91 23.41 6.11 6.94
C LEU A 91 24.88 6.39 6.59
N GLU A 92 25.19 7.56 6.03
CA GLU A 92 26.53 7.96 5.58
C GLU A 92 27.14 7.05 4.49
N ARG A 93 26.29 6.31 3.76
CA ARG A 93 26.67 5.44 2.63
C ARG A 93 26.63 6.20 1.31
N PHE A 94 27.38 7.29 1.24
CA PHE A 94 27.31 8.26 0.15
C PHE A 94 27.51 7.68 -1.27
N PRO A 95 28.47 6.77 -1.53
CA PRO A 95 28.66 6.21 -2.87
C PRO A 95 27.44 5.43 -3.37
N GLU A 96 26.71 4.80 -2.46
CA GLU A 96 25.51 4.03 -2.79
C GLU A 96 24.29 4.93 -2.93
N ALA A 97 24.22 6.00 -2.13
CA ALA A 97 23.19 7.03 -2.26
C ALA A 97 23.23 7.69 -3.64
N VAL A 98 24.42 8.06 -4.13
CA VAL A 98 24.60 8.65 -5.48
C VAL A 98 24.08 7.69 -6.55
N LYS A 99 24.46 6.41 -6.51
CA LYS A 99 23.94 5.41 -7.46
C LYS A 99 22.43 5.30 -7.42
N ALA A 100 21.82 5.36 -6.23
CA ALA A 100 20.36 5.31 -6.11
C ALA A 100 19.70 6.54 -6.75
N PHE A 101 20.25 7.74 -6.55
CA PHE A 101 19.74 8.95 -7.20
C PHE A 101 19.92 8.93 -8.72
N GLU A 102 21.00 8.33 -9.22
CA GLU A 102 21.21 8.14 -10.67
C GLU A 102 20.22 7.16 -11.31
N GLN A 103 19.65 6.23 -10.53
CA GLN A 103 18.59 5.33 -11.01
C GLN A 103 17.19 5.96 -10.97
N ALA A 104 17.01 7.09 -10.28
CA ALA A 104 15.72 7.75 -10.12
C ALA A 104 15.26 8.58 -11.33
N VAL A 105 15.89 8.40 -12.49
CA VAL A 105 15.76 9.22 -13.71
C VAL A 105 14.78 8.61 -14.70
#